data_AF-A0A2K8KCR4-F1
#
_entry.id   AF-A0A2K8KCR4-F1
#
_cell.length_a   1.000
_cell.length_b   1.000
_cell.length_c   1.000
_cell.angle_alpha   90.00
_cell.angle_beta   90.00
_cell.angle_gamma   90.00
#
_symmetry.space_group_name_H-M   'P 1'
#
loop_
_entity.id
_entity.type
_entity.pdbx_description
1 polymer ?
#
loop_
_entity_poly.entity_id
_entity_poly.type
_entity_poly.pdbx_seq_one_letter_code
_entity_poly.pdbx_strand_id
1 'polypeptide(L)'
;MSEREIISVTVQRGGPDTPQRLQVFEVPAFESQTVLDVVSWIQQNADPTLTYRFACRVGMCGSCAMMVNGVPRWTCRTHVNKVLNGGKIEIAPLRNLPVIKDLAADMDPFFDKWVAAEGRHHPTRSRDDDIAAINPEQPERVVASSGIECINCSICYSACDTVAGDPDYLGPAALQRAWTLYNDAKDADKDTILDAVSGKGGCHSCHSMGSCTAYCPNGLDPLSAIAGLKRATTQRFFKGRAK
;
A
#
# COMPACT_ATOMS: atom_id res chain seq x y z
N MET A 1 5.17 31.87 28.09
CA MET A 1 4.93 30.67 27.28
C MET A 1 3.73 30.99 26.41
N SER A 2 3.90 31.17 25.09
CA SER A 2 2.76 31.50 24.24
C SER A 2 1.73 30.37 24.33
N GLU A 3 0.44 30.71 24.37
CA GLU A 3 -0.64 29.73 24.17
C GLU A 3 -0.32 28.92 22.92
N ARG A 4 -0.09 27.62 23.09
CA ARG A 4 0.12 26.72 21.96
C ARG A 4 -1.26 26.45 21.38
N GLU A 5 -1.39 26.66 20.08
CA GLU A 5 -2.60 26.28 19.35
C GLU A 5 -2.89 24.79 19.58
N ILE A 6 -4.15 24.44 19.83
CA ILE A 6 -4.60 23.08 20.08
C ILE A 6 -5.38 22.60 18.86
N ILE A 7 -5.07 21.39 18.39
CA ILE A 7 -5.87 20.70 17.38
C ILE A 7 -6.73 19.62 18.05
N SER A 8 -7.93 19.43 17.51
CA SER A 8 -8.83 18.36 17.93
C SER A 8 -8.63 17.14 17.04
N VAL A 9 -8.27 16.01 17.65
CA VAL A 9 -7.91 14.78 16.95
C VAL A 9 -8.89 13.68 17.34
N THR A 10 -9.74 13.26 16.40
CA THR A 10 -10.64 12.12 16.57
C THR A 10 -9.90 10.86 16.15
N VAL A 11 -9.80 9.88 17.04
CA VAL A 11 -9.13 8.61 16.78
C VAL A 11 -10.13 7.47 16.92
N GLN A 12 -10.17 6.58 15.93
CA GLN A 12 -10.90 5.31 16.06
C GLN A 12 -10.17 4.36 17.02
N ARG A 13 -10.91 3.86 18.00
CA ARG A 13 -10.44 2.96 19.06
C ARG A 13 -11.20 1.63 19.03
N GLY A 14 -10.61 0.58 19.60
CA GLY A 14 -11.22 -0.74 19.72
C GLY A 14 -10.72 -1.75 18.68
N GLY A 15 -11.36 -2.90 18.57
CA GLY A 15 -10.91 -4.03 17.75
C GLY A 15 -12.00 -5.09 17.60
N PRO A 16 -11.67 -6.33 17.22
CA PRO A 16 -12.66 -7.41 17.05
C PRO A 16 -13.38 -7.74 18.36
N ASP A 17 -12.64 -7.78 19.47
CA ASP A 17 -13.15 -8.19 20.79
C ASP A 17 -13.48 -7.00 21.71
N THR A 18 -13.37 -5.76 21.21
CA THR A 18 -13.60 -4.56 22.02
C THR A 18 -14.47 -3.54 21.28
N PRO A 19 -15.41 -2.85 21.96
CA PRO A 19 -16.32 -1.92 21.30
C PRO A 19 -15.56 -0.85 20.49
N GLN A 20 -15.93 -0.72 19.22
CA GLN A 20 -15.40 0.34 18.37
C GLN A 20 -16.00 1.67 18.81
N ARG A 21 -15.14 2.67 19.03
CA ARG A 21 -15.57 4.01 19.42
C ARG A 21 -14.67 5.08 18.83
N LEU A 22 -15.21 6.27 18.64
CA LEU A 22 -14.42 7.46 18.35
C LEU A 22 -14.05 8.13 19.68
N GLN A 23 -12.78 8.48 19.83
CA GLN A 23 -12.29 9.23 20.98
C GLN A 23 -11.61 10.51 20.50
N VAL A 24 -11.98 11.63 21.10
CA VAL A 24 -11.41 12.94 20.78
C VAL A 24 -10.27 13.23 21.75
N PHE A 25 -9.17 13.73 21.21
CA PHE A 25 -8.00 14.20 21.96
C PHE A 25 -7.70 15.65 21.58
N GLU A 26 -7.25 16.42 22.56
CA GLU A 26 -6.70 17.75 22.33
C GLU A 26 -5.18 17.64 22.30
N VAL A 27 -4.57 17.99 21.16
CA VAL A 27 -3.14 17.82 20.91
C VAL A 27 -2.52 19.17 20.60
N PRO A 28 -1.37 19.53 21.21
CA PRO A 28 -0.64 20.74 20.86
C PRO A 28 -0.19 20.70 19.40
N ALA A 29 -0.47 21.77 18.68
CA ALA A 29 -0.01 21.98 17.32
C ALA A 29 1.45 22.46 17.29
N PHE A 30 2.22 21.97 16.33
CA PHE A 30 3.56 22.48 16.03
C PHE A 30 3.73 22.70 14.52
N GLU A 31 4.59 23.66 14.14
CA GLU A 31 4.79 24.06 12.74
C GLU A 31 5.22 22.89 11.83
N SER A 32 6.17 22.08 12.28
CA SER A 32 6.70 20.92 11.55
C SER A 32 6.24 19.60 12.17
N GLN A 33 4.94 19.48 12.46
CA GLN A 33 4.33 18.28 13.02
C GLN A 33 3.80 17.35 11.92
N THR A 34 4.14 16.07 12.00
CA THR A 34 3.54 15.02 11.17
C THR A 34 2.36 14.36 11.88
N VAL A 35 1.50 13.67 11.12
CA VAL A 35 0.40 12.89 11.71
C VAL A 35 0.93 11.80 12.65
N LEU A 36 2.08 11.20 12.35
CA LEU A 36 2.70 10.24 13.26
C LEU A 36 3.14 10.89 14.59
N ASP A 37 3.60 12.15 14.56
CA ASP A 37 3.94 12.88 15.79
C ASP A 37 2.71 13.12 16.66
N VAL A 38 1.56 13.42 16.04
CA VAL A 38 0.26 13.56 16.73
C VAL A 38 -0.12 12.25 17.42
N VAL A 39 -0.13 11.13 16.70
CA VAL A 39 -0.50 9.81 17.25
C VAL A 39 0.47 9.40 18.37
N SER A 40 1.77 9.64 18.19
CA SER A 40 2.78 9.36 19.21
C SER A 40 2.60 10.24 20.45
N TRP A 41 2.27 11.51 20.26
CA TRP A 41 2.00 12.43 21.37
C TRP A 41 0.79 11.96 22.18
N ILE A 42 -0.29 11.55 21.52
CA ILE A 42 -1.50 11.03 22.19
C ILE A 42 -1.12 9.82 23.05
N GLN A 43 -0.40 8.84 22.50
CA GLN A 43 0.01 7.66 23.27
C GLN A 43 0.88 8.06 24.48
N GLN A 44 1.85 8.95 24.29
CA GLN A 44 2.83 9.26 25.32
C GLN A 44 2.31 10.19 26.42
N ASN A 45 1.34 11.06 26.11
CA ASN A 45 0.95 12.16 27.00
C ASN A 45 -0.53 12.14 27.42
N ALA A 46 -1.40 11.43 26.68
CA ALA A 46 -2.84 11.46 26.93
C ALA A 46 -3.42 10.06 27.22
N ASP A 47 -3.06 9.04 26.44
CA ASP A 47 -3.57 7.68 26.61
C ASP A 47 -2.57 6.61 26.15
N PRO A 48 -1.81 6.01 27.08
CA PRO A 48 -0.79 4.99 26.75
C PRO A 48 -1.38 3.67 26.22
N THR A 49 -2.70 3.51 26.23
CA THR A 49 -3.35 2.30 25.70
C THR A 49 -3.52 2.32 24.17
N LEU A 50 -3.35 3.50 23.54
CA LEU A 50 -3.48 3.68 22.09
C LEU A 50 -2.46 2.81 21.35
N THR A 51 -2.95 1.97 20.46
CA THR A 51 -2.12 1.02 19.69
C THR A 51 -2.03 1.42 18.22
N TYR A 52 -0.81 1.46 17.69
CA TYR A 52 -0.53 1.76 16.30
C TYR A 52 0.83 1.18 15.89
N ARG A 53 1.08 1.04 14.59
CA ARG A 53 2.39 0.58 14.08
C ARG A 53 3.22 1.74 13.56
N PHE A 54 4.52 1.70 13.85
CA PHE A 54 5.55 2.53 13.24
C PHE A 54 6.91 1.85 13.41
N ALA A 55 7.90 2.28 12.63
CA ALA A 55 9.28 1.82 12.80
C ALA A 55 10.29 2.91 12.41
N CYS A 56 10.56 3.09 11.11
CA CYS A 56 11.70 3.90 10.65
C CYS A 56 11.63 5.40 10.94
N ARG A 57 10.41 5.97 11.03
CA ARG A 57 10.12 7.43 11.15
C ARG A 57 10.72 8.34 10.06
N VAL A 58 11.44 7.81 9.09
CA VAL A 58 12.10 8.58 8.00
C VAL A 58 11.42 8.42 6.64
N GLY A 59 10.30 7.70 6.59
CA GLY A 59 9.60 7.44 5.34
C GLY A 59 10.34 6.45 4.44
N MET A 60 10.54 5.21 4.93
CA MET A 60 10.98 4.09 4.08
C MET A 60 10.25 2.77 4.35
N CYS A 61 9.89 2.44 5.60
CA CYS A 61 9.36 1.10 5.94
C CYS A 61 7.87 0.86 5.63
N GLY A 62 7.06 1.91 5.41
CA GLY A 62 5.62 1.78 5.17
C GLY A 62 4.73 1.47 6.40
N SER A 63 5.27 1.09 7.55
CA SER A 63 4.49 0.55 8.69
C SER A 63 3.47 1.49 9.34
N CYS A 64 3.61 2.80 9.17
CA CYS A 64 2.76 3.80 9.82
C CYS A 64 1.61 4.31 8.94
N ALA A 65 1.24 3.59 7.88
CA ALA A 65 0.10 3.96 7.06
C ALA A 65 -1.20 3.88 7.87
N MET A 66 -2.05 4.90 7.75
CA MET A 66 -3.34 5.02 8.44
C MET A 66 -4.33 5.76 7.54
N MET A 67 -5.62 5.69 7.83
CA MET A 67 -6.60 6.60 7.26
C MET A 67 -6.54 7.93 8.00
N VAL A 68 -6.49 9.04 7.25
CA VAL A 68 -6.45 10.40 7.77
C VAL A 68 -7.45 11.23 6.98
N ASN A 69 -8.50 11.69 7.65
CA ASN A 69 -9.65 12.36 7.04
C ASN A 69 -10.22 11.58 5.85
N GLY A 70 -10.45 10.27 6.04
CA GLY A 70 -10.98 9.37 5.02
C GLY A 70 -10.02 8.97 3.90
N VAL A 71 -8.77 9.47 3.89
CA VAL A 71 -7.77 9.15 2.86
C VAL A 71 -6.63 8.32 3.47
N PRO A 72 -6.17 7.22 2.85
CA PRO A 72 -5.00 6.49 3.33
C PRO A 72 -3.74 7.32 3.11
N ARG A 73 -2.93 7.48 4.16
CA ARG A 73 -1.75 8.34 4.13
C ARG A 73 -0.55 7.73 4.82
N TRP A 74 0.63 8.14 4.39
CA TRP A 74 1.89 7.81 5.03
C TRP A 74 2.17 8.80 6.17
N THR A 75 1.78 8.44 7.39
CA THR A 75 1.63 9.42 8.48
C THR A 75 2.93 10.09 8.93
N CYS A 76 4.09 9.42 8.82
CA CYS A 76 5.39 10.02 9.17
C CYS A 76 5.91 11.02 8.13
N ARG A 77 5.26 11.11 6.96
CA ARG A 77 5.59 12.05 5.87
C ARG A 77 4.44 13.02 5.59
N THR A 78 3.31 12.83 6.24
CA THR A 78 2.12 13.68 6.11
C THR A 78 2.18 14.75 7.19
N HIS A 79 2.40 16.00 6.79
CA HIS A 79 2.35 17.13 7.69
C HIS A 79 0.90 17.46 8.09
N VAL A 80 0.69 17.77 9.37
CA VAL A 80 -0.60 18.18 9.94
C VAL A 80 -1.21 19.34 9.14
N ASN A 81 -0.43 20.36 8.82
CA ASN A 81 -0.89 21.54 8.07
C ASN A 81 -1.44 21.24 6.65
N LYS A 82 -1.12 20.08 6.07
CA LYS A 82 -1.64 19.65 4.75
C LYS A 82 -2.99 18.95 4.83
N VAL A 83 -3.38 18.51 6.02
CA VAL A 83 -4.58 17.68 6.22
C VAL A 83 -5.54 18.28 7.24
N LEU A 84 -5.10 19.26 8.03
CA LEU A 84 -5.94 19.94 9.02
C LEU A 84 -7.17 20.56 8.36
N ASN A 85 -8.36 20.25 8.88
CA ASN A 85 -9.62 20.81 8.39
C ASN A 85 -10.37 21.47 9.54
N GLY A 86 -10.42 22.81 9.57
CA GLY A 86 -11.09 23.56 10.64
C GLY A 86 -10.54 23.24 12.05
N GLY A 87 -9.22 23.05 12.18
CA GLY A 87 -8.58 22.67 13.44
C GLY A 87 -8.75 21.20 13.84
N LYS A 88 -9.29 20.36 12.95
CA LYS A 88 -9.62 18.96 13.24
C LYS A 88 -8.89 17.97 12.32
N ILE A 89 -8.56 16.80 12.88
CA ILE A 89 -8.07 15.62 12.15
C ILE A 89 -8.80 14.38 12.65
N GLU A 90 -9.25 13.53 11.73
CA GLU A 90 -9.74 12.20 12.01
C GLU A 90 -8.71 11.15 11.59
N ILE A 91 -8.43 10.18 12.46
CA ILE A 91 -7.47 9.11 12.24
C ILE A 91 -8.15 7.77 12.50
N ALA A 92 -8.04 6.85 11.54
CA ALA A 92 -8.62 5.51 11.59
C ALA A 92 -7.62 4.46 11.07
N PRO A 93 -7.78 3.17 11.45
CA PRO A 93 -7.00 2.09 10.86
C PRO A 93 -7.22 2.03 9.34
N LEU A 94 -6.24 1.47 8.62
CA LEU A 94 -6.34 1.25 7.18
C LEU A 94 -7.61 0.48 6.81
N ARG A 95 -8.40 1.03 5.88
CA ARG A 95 -9.56 0.29 5.33
C ARG A 95 -9.11 -0.90 4.49
N ASN A 96 -10.06 -1.79 4.20
CA ASN A 96 -9.87 -3.04 3.46
C ASN A 96 -9.02 -4.11 4.18
N LEU A 97 -8.62 -3.84 5.42
CA LEU A 97 -7.85 -4.74 6.26
C LEU A 97 -8.58 -4.93 7.59
N PRO A 98 -8.58 -6.15 8.17
CA PRO A 98 -9.12 -6.36 9.51
C PRO A 98 -8.41 -5.48 10.53
N VAL A 99 -9.12 -4.99 11.54
CA VAL A 99 -8.50 -4.25 12.65
C VAL A 99 -8.06 -5.26 13.71
N ILE A 100 -6.82 -5.14 14.20
CA ILE A 100 -6.37 -5.91 15.37
C ILE A 100 -6.73 -5.12 16.63
N LYS A 101 -6.26 -3.87 16.72
CA LYS A 101 -6.55 -2.95 17.82
C LYS A 101 -6.25 -1.51 17.42
N ASP A 102 -7.17 -0.61 17.71
CA ASP A 102 -7.12 0.82 17.44
C ASP A 102 -6.72 1.11 15.99
N LEU A 103 -5.49 1.58 15.75
CA LEU A 103 -4.97 1.95 14.43
C LEU A 103 -4.12 0.84 13.79
N ALA A 104 -3.90 -0.29 14.48
CA ALA A 104 -3.17 -1.42 13.96
C ALA A 104 -4.10 -2.39 13.20
N ALA A 105 -3.91 -2.48 11.88
CA ALA A 105 -4.64 -3.39 10.99
C ALA A 105 -3.86 -4.69 10.73
N ASP A 106 -4.54 -5.81 10.55
CA ASP A 106 -3.95 -7.06 10.11
C ASP A 106 -3.48 -6.96 8.65
N MET A 107 -2.20 -7.28 8.41
CA MET A 107 -1.57 -7.18 7.10
C MET A 107 -1.50 -8.54 6.39
N ASP A 108 -1.88 -9.64 7.05
CA ASP A 108 -1.83 -10.98 6.46
C ASP A 108 -2.64 -11.05 5.16
N PRO A 109 -3.90 -10.55 5.09
CA PRO A 109 -4.64 -10.56 3.83
C PRO A 109 -3.93 -9.83 2.69
N PHE A 110 -3.23 -8.73 2.98
CA PHE A 110 -2.47 -7.99 1.99
C PHE A 110 -1.29 -8.79 1.45
N PHE A 111 -0.54 -9.47 2.33
CA PHE A 111 0.61 -10.29 1.92
C PHE A 111 0.18 -11.61 1.26
N ASP A 112 -0.96 -12.18 1.65
CA ASP A 112 -1.54 -13.34 0.97
C ASP A 112 -1.87 -13.00 -0.48
N LYS A 113 -2.41 -11.81 -0.76
CA LYS A 113 -2.60 -11.35 -2.15
C LYS A 113 -1.28 -11.20 -2.90
N TRP A 114 -0.21 -10.76 -2.25
CA TRP A 114 1.13 -10.69 -2.85
C TRP A 114 1.66 -12.06 -3.27
N VAL A 115 1.49 -13.06 -2.41
CA VAL A 115 1.86 -14.45 -2.73
C VAL A 115 0.97 -14.98 -3.86
N ALA A 116 -0.34 -14.77 -3.77
CA ALA A 116 -1.32 -15.23 -4.77
C ALA A 116 -1.13 -14.59 -6.15
N ALA A 117 -0.58 -13.38 -6.23
CA ALA A 117 -0.24 -12.72 -7.49
C ALA A 117 1.11 -13.17 -8.08
N GLU A 118 1.72 -14.24 -7.55
CA GLU A 118 3.05 -14.69 -7.94
C GLU A 118 4.13 -13.61 -7.76
N GLY A 119 4.08 -12.89 -6.63
CA GLY A 119 5.04 -11.84 -6.27
C GLY A 119 6.46 -12.32 -5.94
N ARG A 120 6.83 -13.53 -6.38
CA ARG A 120 8.13 -14.20 -6.18
C ARG A 120 8.93 -14.22 -7.48
N HIS A 121 10.25 -14.18 -7.37
CA HIS A 121 11.12 -14.24 -8.54
C HIS A 121 11.43 -15.69 -8.92
N HIS A 122 11.30 -16.03 -10.20
CA HIS A 122 11.69 -17.32 -10.75
C HIS A 122 13.02 -17.17 -11.50
N PRO A 123 14.17 -17.54 -10.91
CA PRO A 123 15.46 -17.15 -11.47
C PRO A 123 15.79 -17.94 -12.75
N THR A 124 16.30 -17.25 -13.77
CA THR A 124 16.87 -17.89 -14.97
C THR A 124 18.27 -18.49 -14.75
N ARG A 125 18.89 -18.23 -13.60
CA ARG A 125 20.24 -18.67 -13.22
C ARG A 125 20.26 -19.20 -11.79
N SER A 126 21.18 -20.11 -11.52
CA SER A 126 21.44 -20.65 -10.19
C SER A 126 22.50 -19.85 -9.44
N ARG A 127 22.82 -20.27 -8.21
CA ARG A 127 23.90 -19.69 -7.40
C ARG A 127 25.30 -20.03 -7.92
N ASP A 128 25.40 -21.01 -8.82
CA ASP A 128 26.66 -21.50 -9.38
C ASP A 128 27.02 -20.80 -10.70
N ASP A 129 26.10 -19.98 -11.23
CA ASP A 129 26.30 -19.15 -12.42
C ASP A 129 26.88 -17.77 -12.07
N ASP A 130 27.59 -17.15 -13.02
CA ASP A 130 28.07 -15.78 -12.87
C ASP A 130 26.92 -14.78 -12.68
N ILE A 131 27.17 -13.76 -11.86
CA ILE A 131 26.25 -12.63 -11.64
C ILE A 131 25.88 -12.02 -13.00
N ALA A 132 24.58 -11.96 -13.29
CA ALA A 132 24.09 -11.38 -14.53
C ALA A 132 24.40 -9.87 -14.60
N ALA A 133 25.04 -9.43 -15.69
CA ALA A 133 25.21 -8.01 -15.97
C ALA A 133 23.83 -7.37 -16.22
N ILE A 134 23.57 -6.23 -15.58
CA ILE A 134 22.31 -5.49 -15.71
C ILE A 134 22.59 -4.21 -16.50
N ASN A 135 21.96 -4.08 -17.67
CA ASN A 135 21.89 -2.80 -18.37
C ASN A 135 20.60 -2.07 -17.93
N PRO A 136 20.69 -0.95 -17.18
CA PRO A 136 19.52 -0.21 -16.71
C PRO A 136 18.71 0.43 -17.84
N GLU A 137 19.29 0.59 -19.03
CA GLU A 137 18.66 1.21 -20.20
C GLU A 137 17.89 0.20 -21.06
N GLN A 138 18.01 -1.10 -20.79
CA GLN A 138 17.24 -2.09 -21.54
C GLN A 138 15.73 -1.86 -21.34
N PRO A 139 14.90 -1.89 -22.40
CA PRO A 139 13.48 -1.54 -22.30
C PRO A 139 12.72 -2.30 -21.22
N GLU A 140 12.93 -3.62 -21.14
CA GLU A 140 12.33 -4.50 -20.14
C GLU A 140 12.75 -4.12 -18.72
N ARG A 141 14.02 -3.77 -18.53
CA ARG A 141 14.56 -3.31 -17.24
C ARG A 141 13.97 -1.95 -16.82
N VAL A 142 13.80 -1.03 -17.77
CA VAL A 142 13.14 0.27 -17.51
C VAL A 142 11.71 0.05 -17.02
N VAL A 143 10.95 -0.83 -17.70
CA VAL A 143 9.58 -1.17 -17.28
C VAL A 143 9.55 -1.84 -15.90
N ALA A 144 10.41 -2.83 -15.66
CA ALA A 144 10.49 -3.49 -14.35
C ALA A 144 10.82 -2.48 -13.24
N SER A 145 11.79 -1.60 -13.47
CA SER A 145 12.25 -0.60 -12.49
C SER A 145 11.20 0.47 -12.17
N SER A 146 10.15 0.63 -12.98
CA SER A 146 9.07 1.60 -12.68
C SER A 146 8.25 1.28 -11.42
N GLY A 147 8.41 0.09 -10.83
CA GLY A 147 7.63 -0.37 -9.68
C GLY A 147 8.44 -1.01 -8.54
N ILE A 148 9.77 -1.04 -8.61
CA ILE A 148 10.63 -1.76 -7.63
C ILE A 148 10.70 -1.07 -6.27
N GLU A 149 10.43 0.23 -6.21
CA GLU A 149 10.47 1.04 -5.00
C GLU A 149 9.20 0.88 -4.14
N CYS A 150 8.34 -0.10 -4.44
CA CYS A 150 7.19 -0.40 -3.59
C CYS A 150 7.66 -0.82 -2.18
N ILE A 151 7.13 -0.16 -1.15
CA ILE A 151 7.48 -0.38 0.26
C ILE A 151 6.42 -1.18 1.04
N ASN A 152 5.46 -1.79 0.34
CA ASN A 152 4.44 -2.65 0.94
C ASN A 152 3.61 -1.98 2.06
N CYS A 153 3.37 -0.67 1.92
CA CYS A 153 2.65 0.15 2.92
C CYS A 153 1.12 0.04 2.88
N SER A 154 0.57 -0.81 1.99
CA SER A 154 -0.88 -0.99 1.72
C SER A 154 -1.72 0.26 1.41
N ILE A 155 -1.16 1.47 1.29
CA ILE A 155 -1.93 2.69 0.97
C ILE A 155 -2.74 2.55 -0.33
N CYS A 156 -2.14 2.00 -1.40
CA CYS A 156 -2.85 1.80 -2.66
C CYS A 156 -3.96 0.74 -2.52
N TYR A 157 -3.77 -0.27 -1.68
CA TYR A 157 -4.75 -1.33 -1.38
C TYR A 157 -5.94 -0.75 -0.60
N SER A 158 -5.65 0.03 0.45
CA SER A 158 -6.65 0.77 1.22
C SER A 158 -7.23 1.95 0.47
N ALA A 159 -6.67 2.39 -0.65
CA ALA A 159 -7.27 3.42 -1.50
C ALA A 159 -8.28 2.85 -2.50
N CYS A 160 -8.28 1.53 -2.74
CA CYS A 160 -9.01 0.92 -3.84
C CYS A 160 -10.42 0.49 -3.44
N ASP A 161 -11.44 1.00 -4.15
CA ASP A 161 -12.84 0.59 -3.93
C ASP A 161 -13.15 -0.80 -4.51
N THR A 162 -12.42 -1.25 -5.54
CA THR A 162 -12.52 -2.64 -6.02
C THR A 162 -12.13 -3.63 -4.93
N VAL A 163 -11.08 -3.34 -4.16
CA VAL A 163 -10.69 -4.17 -3.01
C VAL A 163 -11.80 -4.17 -1.93
N ALA A 164 -12.46 -3.03 -1.72
CA ALA A 164 -13.56 -2.93 -0.75
C ALA A 164 -14.78 -3.77 -1.15
N GLY A 165 -15.08 -3.86 -2.45
CA GLY A 165 -16.24 -4.58 -2.99
C GLY A 165 -16.00 -6.04 -3.37
N ASP A 166 -14.74 -6.43 -3.59
CA ASP A 166 -14.36 -7.78 -4.03
C ASP A 166 -13.20 -8.31 -3.15
N PRO A 167 -13.49 -9.17 -2.16
CA PRO A 167 -12.48 -9.78 -1.30
C PRO A 167 -11.50 -10.68 -2.06
N ASP A 168 -11.88 -11.18 -3.24
CA ASP A 168 -11.01 -12.03 -4.06
C ASP A 168 -9.98 -11.19 -4.82
N TYR A 169 -10.26 -9.90 -5.06
CA TYR A 169 -9.37 -9.03 -5.82
C TYR A 169 -7.96 -8.95 -5.21
N LEU A 170 -6.94 -9.26 -6.02
CA LEU A 170 -5.53 -9.22 -5.62
C LEU A 170 -5.07 -7.84 -5.16
N GLY A 171 -5.69 -6.78 -5.70
CA GLY A 171 -5.37 -5.41 -5.33
C GLY A 171 -4.13 -4.86 -6.04
N PRO A 172 -3.95 -3.53 -5.97
CA PRO A 172 -2.99 -2.82 -6.80
C PRO A 172 -1.52 -3.12 -6.46
N ALA A 173 -1.18 -3.30 -5.18
CA ALA A 173 0.22 -3.56 -4.79
C ALA A 173 0.73 -4.91 -5.33
N ALA A 174 -0.06 -5.96 -5.17
CA ALA A 174 0.29 -7.31 -5.61
C ALA A 174 0.39 -7.38 -7.15
N LEU A 175 -0.58 -6.78 -7.85
CA LEU A 175 -0.55 -6.71 -9.31
C LEU A 175 0.62 -5.85 -9.84
N GLN A 176 0.98 -4.76 -9.16
CA GLN A 176 2.18 -4.00 -9.54
C GLN A 176 3.44 -4.85 -9.38
N ARG A 177 3.56 -5.62 -8.30
CA ARG A 177 4.71 -6.53 -8.12
C ARG A 177 4.79 -7.58 -9.23
N ALA A 178 3.66 -8.21 -9.54
CA ALA A 178 3.57 -9.20 -10.62
C ALA A 178 4.01 -8.58 -11.97
N TRP A 179 3.60 -7.34 -12.25
CA TRP A 179 4.03 -6.62 -13.44
C TRP A 179 5.54 -6.37 -13.47
N THR A 180 6.14 -5.94 -12.35
CA THR A 180 7.59 -5.77 -12.24
C THR A 180 8.34 -7.07 -12.56
N LEU A 181 7.88 -8.20 -12.03
CA LEU A 181 8.51 -9.51 -12.26
C LEU A 181 8.31 -10.01 -13.69
N TYR A 182 7.09 -9.90 -14.24
CA TYR A 182 6.79 -10.26 -15.63
C TYR A 182 7.70 -9.55 -16.64
N ASN A 183 8.07 -8.30 -16.35
CA ASN A 183 8.98 -7.51 -17.19
C ASN A 183 10.47 -7.70 -16.85
N ASP A 184 10.82 -8.39 -15.77
CA ASP A 184 12.23 -8.66 -15.46
C ASP A 184 12.76 -9.77 -16.40
N ALA A 185 13.79 -9.46 -17.18
CA ALA A 185 14.43 -10.41 -18.09
C ALA A 185 15.05 -11.63 -17.38
N LYS A 186 15.29 -11.54 -16.06
CA LYS A 186 15.81 -12.65 -15.25
C LYS A 186 14.71 -13.56 -14.71
N ASP A 187 13.44 -13.23 -14.96
CA ASP A 187 12.33 -14.05 -14.53
C ASP A 187 11.99 -15.10 -15.60
N ALA A 188 12.10 -16.37 -15.22
CA ALA A 188 11.98 -17.52 -16.09
C ALA A 188 10.54 -17.97 -16.31
N ASP A 189 9.60 -17.62 -15.42
CA ASP A 189 8.26 -18.21 -15.40
C ASP A 189 7.15 -17.16 -15.50
N LYS A 190 7.18 -16.45 -16.63
CA LYS A 190 6.19 -15.41 -16.96
C LYS A 190 4.77 -15.98 -17.13
N ASP A 191 4.66 -17.24 -17.56
CA ASP A 191 3.37 -17.89 -17.78
C ASP A 191 2.64 -18.14 -16.46
N THR A 192 3.34 -18.60 -15.42
CA THR A 192 2.79 -18.76 -14.06
C THR A 192 2.30 -17.43 -13.49
N ILE A 193 3.04 -16.34 -13.69
CA ILE A 193 2.60 -14.99 -13.29
C ILE A 193 1.29 -14.61 -14.00
N LEU A 194 1.22 -14.83 -15.32
CA LEU A 194 0.03 -14.51 -16.11
C LEU A 194 -1.18 -15.38 -15.73
N ASP A 195 -0.97 -16.64 -15.36
CA ASP A 195 -2.04 -17.53 -14.87
C ASP A 195 -2.60 -17.03 -13.54
N ALA A 196 -1.72 -16.69 -12.60
CA ALA A 196 -2.12 -16.15 -11.29
C ALA A 196 -2.93 -14.85 -11.40
N VAL A 197 -2.45 -13.90 -12.20
CA VAL A 197 -3.09 -12.57 -12.31
C VAL A 197 -4.28 -12.53 -13.27
N SER A 198 -4.53 -13.56 -14.07
CA SER A 198 -5.71 -13.62 -14.95
C SER A 198 -6.92 -14.34 -14.33
N GLY A 199 -6.73 -15.00 -13.19
CA GLY A 199 -7.77 -15.72 -12.46
C GLY A 199 -8.86 -14.85 -11.84
N LYS A 200 -9.75 -15.47 -11.06
CA LYS A 200 -10.79 -14.77 -10.28
C LYS A 200 -10.14 -13.78 -9.31
N GLY A 201 -10.63 -12.54 -9.28
CA GLY A 201 -9.99 -11.48 -8.50
C GLY A 201 -8.66 -11.00 -9.11
N GLY A 202 -8.35 -11.37 -10.34
CA GLY A 202 -7.13 -10.98 -11.04
C GLY A 202 -7.16 -9.54 -11.57
N CYS A 203 -6.23 -9.22 -12.47
CA CYS A 203 -6.08 -7.89 -13.07
C CYS A 203 -7.35 -7.39 -13.78
N HIS A 204 -8.20 -8.30 -14.27
CA HIS A 204 -9.43 -7.97 -14.98
C HIS A 204 -10.55 -7.40 -14.09
N SER A 205 -10.51 -7.62 -12.76
CA SER A 205 -11.46 -6.99 -11.82
C SER A 205 -11.23 -5.47 -11.66
N CYS A 206 -10.09 -4.94 -12.08
CA CYS A 206 -9.80 -3.51 -11.96
C CYS A 206 -10.66 -2.66 -12.90
N HIS A 207 -11.32 -1.62 -12.39
CA HIS A 207 -12.12 -0.66 -13.16
C HIS A 207 -11.43 0.70 -13.42
N SER A 208 -10.11 0.76 -13.26
CA SER A 208 -9.30 1.93 -13.63
C SER A 208 -9.67 3.25 -12.95
N MET A 209 -10.11 3.21 -11.68
CA MET A 209 -10.52 4.40 -10.91
C MET A 209 -9.34 5.32 -10.55
N GLY A 210 -8.12 4.80 -10.46
CA GLY A 210 -6.89 5.61 -10.31
C GLY A 210 -6.47 5.99 -8.88
N SER A 211 -7.29 5.74 -7.85
CA SER A 211 -6.95 6.06 -6.45
C SER A 211 -5.63 5.43 -5.97
N CYS A 212 -5.29 4.25 -6.48
CA CYS A 212 -4.04 3.56 -6.14
C CYS A 212 -2.78 4.34 -6.57
N THR A 213 -2.79 4.93 -7.76
CA THR A 213 -1.71 5.78 -8.28
C THR A 213 -1.74 7.14 -7.60
N ALA A 214 -2.93 7.74 -7.44
CA ALA A 214 -3.08 9.07 -6.85
C ALA A 214 -2.54 9.19 -5.41
N TYR A 215 -2.63 8.12 -4.62
CA TYR A 215 -2.20 8.11 -3.22
C TYR A 215 -0.88 7.38 -2.97
N CYS A 216 -0.21 6.82 -3.99
CA CYS A 216 1.04 6.10 -3.77
C CYS A 216 2.12 7.07 -3.25
N PRO A 217 2.69 6.85 -2.04
CA PRO A 217 3.65 7.78 -1.45
C PRO A 217 4.98 7.83 -2.20
N ASN A 218 5.30 6.77 -2.94
CA ASN A 218 6.53 6.67 -3.73
C ASN A 218 6.32 7.08 -5.20
N GLY A 219 5.14 7.61 -5.55
CA GLY A 219 4.85 8.06 -6.91
C GLY A 219 4.80 6.93 -7.95
N LEU A 220 4.57 5.70 -7.52
CA LEU A 220 4.45 4.54 -8.41
C LEU A 220 3.09 4.55 -9.10
N ASP A 221 3.01 3.89 -10.26
CA ASP A 221 1.78 3.81 -11.07
C ASP A 221 1.22 2.38 -11.17
N PRO A 222 0.57 1.87 -10.10
CA PRO A 222 -0.12 0.59 -10.14
C PRO A 222 -1.17 0.51 -11.24
N LEU A 223 -1.83 1.61 -11.60
CA LEU A 223 -2.86 1.61 -12.63
C LEU A 223 -2.28 1.21 -13.99
N SER A 224 -1.15 1.80 -14.39
CA SER A 224 -0.46 1.44 -15.63
C SER A 224 0.08 0.02 -15.60
N ALA A 225 0.60 -0.44 -14.45
CA ALA A 225 1.05 -1.82 -14.27
C ALA A 225 -0.08 -2.84 -14.49
N ILE A 226 -1.26 -2.60 -13.88
CA ILE A 226 -2.44 -3.44 -14.04
C ILE A 226 -2.93 -3.42 -15.50
N ALA A 227 -2.92 -2.26 -16.17
CA ALA A 227 -3.25 -2.17 -17.59
C ALA A 227 -2.26 -2.97 -18.46
N GLY A 228 -0.97 -2.97 -18.11
CA GLY A 228 0.05 -3.83 -18.71
C GLY A 228 -0.29 -5.32 -18.59
N LEU A 229 -0.61 -5.77 -17.38
CA LEU A 229 -1.03 -7.17 -17.15
C LEU A 229 -2.25 -7.55 -17.97
N LYS A 230 -3.31 -6.71 -18.00
CA LYS A 230 -4.50 -6.97 -18.83
C LYS A 230 -4.16 -7.15 -20.30
N ARG A 231 -3.21 -6.37 -20.84
CA ARG A 231 -2.76 -6.50 -22.24
C ARG A 231 -1.99 -7.80 -22.43
N ALA A 232 -1.07 -8.12 -21.53
CA ALA A 232 -0.25 -9.33 -21.60
C ALA A 232 -1.09 -10.61 -21.53
N THR A 233 -2.04 -10.69 -20.59
CA THR A 233 -2.97 -11.83 -20.46
C THR A 233 -3.83 -11.99 -21.71
N THR A 234 -4.35 -10.89 -22.25
CA THR A 234 -5.14 -10.88 -23.49
C THR A 234 -4.30 -11.37 -24.68
N GLN A 235 -3.06 -10.90 -24.83
CA GLN A 235 -2.16 -11.33 -25.90
C GLN A 235 -1.82 -12.82 -25.80
N ARG A 236 -1.56 -13.34 -24.60
CA ARG A 236 -1.30 -14.78 -24.36
C ARG A 236 -2.50 -15.63 -24.79
N PHE A 237 -3.71 -15.22 -24.41
CA PHE A 237 -4.94 -15.93 -24.77
C PHE A 237 -5.12 -16.07 -26.30
N PHE A 238 -4.89 -15.00 -27.06
CA PHE A 238 -5.01 -15.05 -28.51
C PHE A 238 -3.87 -15.84 -29.19
N LYS A 239 -2.64 -15.75 -28.69
CA LYS A 239 -1.53 -16.57 -29.19
C LYS A 239 -1.75 -18.06 -28.96
N GLY A 240 -2.33 -18.44 -27.81
CA GLY A 240 -2.68 -19.82 -27.49
C GLY A 240 -3.76 -20.43 -28.39
N ARG A 241 -4.65 -19.61 -28.97
CA ARG A 241 -5.68 -20.04 -29.94
C ARG A 241 -5.17 -20.18 -31.38
N ALA A 242 -4.00 -19.65 -31.68
CA ALA A 242 -3.38 -19.70 -33.01
C ALA A 242 -2.44 -20.90 -33.21
N LYS A 243 -2.27 -21.73 -32.18
CA LYS A 243 -1.65 -23.07 -32.24
C LYS A 243 -2.74 -24.12 -32.21
#